data_AF-V4A2R5-F1
#
_entry.id   AF-V4A2R5-F1
#
_cell.length_a   1.000
_cell.length_b   1.000
_cell.length_c   1.000
_cell.angle_alpha   90.00
_cell.angle_beta   90.00
_cell.angle_gamma   90.00
#
_symmetry.space_group_name_H-M   'P 1'
#
loop_
_entity.id
_entity.type
_entity.pdbx_description
1 polymer ?
#
loop_
_entity_poly.entity_id
_entity_poly.type
_entity_poly.pdbx_seq_one_letter_code
_entity_poly.pdbx_strand_id
1 'polypeptide(L)'
;VELVNGTKPNEGRVEIIRNGIRGTVCDDDWNNEDASVICNRLGFPGAISSPGKAFYGVSNEDNDILMDNVQCKGTETTLQSCVHDTSHDCAASEAASVVCKPNQGIFGSMILQLYYRLRGNSLASNAGRIEVFRDGRWGLVCDDEWDIQDASVACKQLGFKHAAKRDTSDVDYGSGSGNILLSDVECFGNETSLNECEKSPWRQHSCQSFEAVGVDCRVEKETIVELVNGTKPNEGRVEIIRNGIRGTVCDDDWNNEDASVICNRLGFPRGGKAVNKAHFGEGSGIIWLDNVACSGVEDSIDDCRPYWGIHDCDHNEDAGVICLEGSLPGIHVQNCQLFWIAQRLF
;
A
#
# COMPACT_ATOMS: atom_id res chain seq x y z
N VAL A 1 11.80 11.15 4.32
CA VAL A 1 10.55 11.80 4.75
C VAL A 1 10.54 11.84 6.25
N GLU A 2 10.34 13.04 6.79
CA GLU A 2 10.20 13.33 8.21
C GLU A 2 9.11 14.40 8.37
N LEU A 3 8.37 14.35 9.49
CA LEU A 3 7.38 15.36 9.84
C LEU A 3 7.98 16.25 10.93
N VAL A 4 8.03 17.55 10.66
CA VAL A 4 8.68 18.52 11.53
C VAL A 4 7.64 19.48 12.13
N ASN A 5 7.86 19.91 13.37
CA ASN A 5 7.04 20.89 14.10
C ASN A 5 5.57 20.52 14.37
N GLY A 6 5.18 19.25 14.15
CA GLY A 6 3.91 18.73 14.63
C GLY A 6 3.87 18.59 16.16
N THR A 7 2.67 18.70 16.74
CA THR A 7 2.49 18.44 18.18
C THR A 7 2.36 16.94 18.48
N LYS A 8 2.05 16.16 17.45
CA LYS A 8 1.90 14.71 17.47
C LYS A 8 2.76 14.06 16.38
N PRO A 9 3.08 12.76 16.49
CA PRO A 9 3.94 12.09 15.51
C PRO A 9 3.31 11.88 14.14
N ASN A 10 1.99 12.00 14.05
CA ASN A 10 1.21 11.81 12.83
C ASN A 10 0.94 13.13 12.11
N GLU A 11 1.56 14.24 12.48
CA GLU A 11 1.34 15.54 11.84
C GLU A 11 2.62 16.34 11.76
N GLY A 12 2.69 17.27 10.82
CA GLY A 12 3.83 18.18 10.69
C GLY A 12 4.08 18.63 9.26
N ARG A 13 5.05 19.54 9.11
CA ARG A 13 5.59 19.95 7.81
C ARG A 13 6.36 18.79 7.19
N VAL A 14 6.19 18.59 5.88
CA VAL A 14 6.88 17.53 5.14
C VAL A 14 8.30 17.97 4.82
N GLU A 15 9.28 17.22 5.32
CA GLU A 15 10.68 17.34 4.90
C GLU A 15 11.17 16.04 4.24
N ILE A 16 11.80 16.19 3.08
CA ILE A 16 12.31 15.08 2.27
C ILE A 16 13.83 15.20 2.09
N ILE A 17 14.45 14.09 1.71
CA ILE A 17 15.85 14.07 1.29
C ILE A 17 15.86 13.67 -0.18
N ARG A 18 16.45 14.50 -1.04
CA ARG A 18 16.63 14.25 -2.46
C ARG A 18 18.09 14.56 -2.83
N ASN A 19 18.76 13.62 -3.49
CA ASN A 19 20.18 13.77 -3.87
C ASN A 19 21.11 14.17 -2.70
N GLY A 20 20.81 13.70 -1.48
CA GLY A 20 21.57 14.05 -0.28
C GLY A 20 21.27 15.42 0.33
N ILE A 21 20.39 16.21 -0.30
CA ILE A 21 19.94 17.52 0.18
C ILE A 21 18.60 17.33 0.91
N ARG A 22 18.49 17.94 2.09
CA ARG A 22 17.23 18.01 2.84
C ARG A 22 16.47 19.29 2.47
N GLY A 23 15.16 19.19 2.32
CA GLY A 23 14.32 20.32 1.97
C GLY A 23 12.82 19.99 2.03
N THR A 24 11.99 20.96 1.69
CA THR A 24 10.52 20.88 1.78
C THR A 24 9.86 20.54 0.45
N VAL A 25 8.54 20.38 0.48
CA VAL A 25 7.67 20.20 -0.69
C VAL A 25 6.75 21.42 -0.77
N CYS A 26 6.50 21.95 -1.96
CA CYS A 26 5.54 23.06 -2.14
C CYS A 26 4.08 22.58 -1.96
N ASP A 27 3.21 23.47 -1.50
CA ASP A 27 1.78 23.20 -1.32
C ASP A 27 0.92 23.46 -2.56
N ASP A 28 1.52 23.87 -3.67
CA ASP A 28 0.84 23.95 -4.97
C ASP A 28 0.43 22.54 -5.44
N ASP A 29 -0.85 22.42 -5.80
CA ASP A 29 -1.57 21.18 -6.08
C ASP A 29 -1.55 20.08 -4.98
N TRP A 30 -0.96 20.37 -3.82
CA TRP A 30 -0.81 19.43 -2.71
C TRP A 30 -2.16 19.04 -2.09
N ASN A 31 -2.46 17.73 -2.12
CA ASN A 31 -3.74 17.21 -1.69
C ASN A 31 -3.61 15.93 -0.82
N ASN A 32 -4.75 15.32 -0.48
CA ASN A 32 -4.80 14.17 0.43
C ASN A 32 -4.22 12.88 -0.18
N GLU A 33 -4.16 12.73 -1.50
CA GLU A 33 -3.50 11.59 -2.13
C GLU A 33 -1.98 11.71 -2.00
N ASP A 34 -1.42 12.90 -2.21
CA ASP A 34 0.01 13.15 -1.98
C ASP A 34 0.40 12.96 -0.52
N ALA A 35 -0.42 13.51 0.38
CA ALA A 35 -0.26 13.34 1.82
C ALA A 35 -0.38 11.86 2.23
N SER A 36 -1.23 11.07 1.56
CA SER A 36 -1.39 9.65 1.86
C SER A 36 -0.14 8.85 1.54
N VAL A 37 0.59 9.17 0.46
CA VAL A 37 1.91 8.56 0.19
C VAL A 37 2.89 8.79 1.34
N ILE A 38 2.92 9.99 1.91
CA ILE A 38 3.73 10.31 3.10
C ILE A 38 3.27 9.53 4.33
N CYS A 39 1.97 9.55 4.61
CA CYS A 39 1.41 8.87 5.78
C CYS A 39 1.63 7.35 5.72
N ASN A 40 1.39 6.74 4.57
CA ASN A 40 1.64 5.32 4.31
C ASN A 40 3.12 5.00 4.50
N ARG A 41 4.02 5.84 3.98
CA ARG A 41 5.47 5.67 4.17
C ARG A 41 5.91 5.77 5.64
N LEU A 42 5.16 6.51 6.46
CA LEU A 42 5.41 6.67 7.89
C LEU A 42 4.72 5.61 8.76
N GLY A 43 3.98 4.67 8.16
CA GLY A 43 3.25 3.61 8.88
C GLY A 43 1.89 4.05 9.42
N PHE A 44 1.29 5.10 8.84
CA PHE A 44 -0.08 5.52 9.10
C PHE A 44 -1.00 5.14 7.93
N PRO A 45 -2.27 4.77 8.16
CA PRO A 45 -3.18 4.21 7.15
C PRO A 45 -3.68 5.21 6.08
N GLY A 46 -3.10 6.41 6.01
CA GLY A 46 -3.48 7.46 5.05
C GLY A 46 -3.58 8.85 5.69
N ALA A 47 -3.94 9.85 4.88
CA ALA A 47 -4.09 11.23 5.32
C ALA A 47 -5.52 11.57 5.78
N ILE A 48 -5.63 12.41 6.81
CA ILE A 48 -6.87 13.11 7.18
C ILE A 48 -6.94 14.46 6.44
N SER A 49 -5.81 15.17 6.39
CA SER A 49 -5.73 16.47 5.74
C SER A 49 -4.31 16.78 5.26
N SER A 50 -4.22 17.72 4.32
CA SER A 50 -3.01 18.18 3.65
C SER A 50 -2.87 19.71 3.82
N PRO A 51 -2.51 20.22 5.02
CA PRO A 51 -2.41 21.65 5.23
C PRO A 51 -1.28 22.27 4.38
N GLY A 52 -1.58 23.39 3.73
CA GLY A 52 -0.60 24.20 3.01
C GLY A 52 -0.09 25.39 3.83
N LYS A 53 0.54 26.34 3.15
CA LYS A 53 0.92 27.66 3.66
C LYS A 53 1.79 27.62 4.91
N ALA A 54 2.72 26.66 4.96
CA ALA A 54 3.62 26.46 6.07
C ALA A 54 2.88 26.37 7.42
N PHE A 55 1.76 25.62 7.46
CA PHE A 55 0.90 25.48 8.64
C PHE A 55 1.67 25.08 9.92
N TYR A 56 2.64 24.16 9.81
CA TYR A 56 3.55 23.78 10.90
C TYR A 56 4.86 24.59 10.90
N GLY A 57 4.77 25.85 10.48
CA GLY A 57 5.88 26.79 10.36
C GLY A 57 6.69 26.62 9.08
N VAL A 58 7.48 27.63 8.76
CA VAL A 58 8.42 27.64 7.63
C VAL A 58 9.63 26.76 7.90
N SER A 59 10.26 26.26 6.85
CA SER A 59 11.60 25.70 6.95
C SER A 59 12.63 26.81 7.18
N ASN A 60 13.81 26.46 7.70
CA ASN A 60 14.91 27.43 7.84
C ASN A 60 15.32 27.95 6.45
N GLU A 61 15.94 29.14 6.38
CA GLU A 61 16.35 29.77 5.10
C GLU A 61 17.29 28.90 4.24
N ASP A 62 17.92 27.87 4.81
CA ASP A 62 18.81 26.91 4.11
C ASP A 62 18.07 25.67 3.54
N ASN A 63 16.80 25.46 3.85
CA ASN A 63 16.02 24.31 3.37
C ASN A 63 15.29 24.70 2.07
N ASP A 64 15.86 24.28 0.94
CA ASP A 64 15.31 24.46 -0.40
C ASP A 64 13.97 23.72 -0.60
N ILE A 65 13.16 24.16 -1.57
CA ILE A 65 11.96 23.44 -1.98
C ILE A 65 12.37 22.44 -3.06
N LEU A 66 12.22 21.15 -2.76
CA LEU A 66 12.80 20.08 -3.58
C LEU A 66 11.82 19.46 -4.57
N MET A 67 10.53 19.74 -4.39
CA MET A 67 9.42 19.22 -5.18
C MET A 67 8.28 20.22 -5.18
N ASP A 68 7.60 20.32 -6.32
CA ASP A 68 6.46 21.19 -6.56
C ASP A 68 5.41 20.47 -7.44
N ASN A 69 4.17 20.95 -7.45
CA ASN A 69 3.02 20.40 -8.18
C ASN A 69 2.95 18.87 -8.10
N VAL A 70 3.01 18.35 -6.88
CA VAL A 70 3.02 16.90 -6.65
C VAL A 70 1.64 16.33 -6.94
N GLN A 71 1.60 15.27 -7.74
CA GLN A 71 0.37 14.62 -8.17
C GLN A 71 0.51 13.09 -8.05
N CYS A 72 0.14 12.57 -6.88
CA CYS A 72 0.09 11.17 -6.53
C CYS A 72 -1.32 10.57 -6.71
N LYS A 73 -1.38 9.25 -6.80
CA LYS A 73 -2.60 8.43 -6.70
C LYS A 73 -2.89 7.96 -5.28
N GLY A 74 -1.97 8.16 -4.35
CA GLY A 74 -2.07 7.75 -2.94
C GLY A 74 -1.52 6.35 -2.64
N THR A 75 -1.22 5.56 -3.67
CA THR A 75 -0.73 4.18 -3.56
C THR A 75 0.77 4.04 -3.81
N GLU A 76 1.44 5.13 -4.20
CA GLU A 76 2.88 5.15 -4.42
C GLU A 76 3.67 4.85 -3.15
N THR A 77 4.85 4.24 -3.31
CA THR A 77 5.71 3.88 -2.17
C THR A 77 6.60 5.02 -1.70
N THR A 78 6.80 6.04 -2.54
CA THR A 78 7.58 7.26 -2.26
C THR A 78 7.05 8.44 -3.07
N LEU A 79 7.18 9.67 -2.56
CA LEU A 79 6.79 10.87 -3.31
C LEU A 79 7.54 11.03 -4.63
N GLN A 80 8.78 10.55 -4.71
CA GLN A 80 9.60 10.61 -5.92
C GLN A 80 9.00 9.80 -7.08
N SER A 81 8.10 8.86 -6.80
CA SER A 81 7.38 8.06 -7.80
C SER A 81 6.15 8.78 -8.36
N CYS A 82 5.70 9.86 -7.72
CA CYS A 82 4.59 10.68 -8.21
C CYS A 82 5.06 11.63 -9.32
N VAL A 83 4.12 12.08 -10.14
CA VAL A 83 4.38 13.19 -11.06
C VAL A 83 4.64 14.44 -10.21
N HIS A 84 5.70 15.18 -10.52
CA HIS A 84 6.09 16.37 -9.80
C HIS A 84 7.06 17.22 -10.61
N ASP A 85 7.12 18.49 -10.28
CA ASP A 85 8.10 19.43 -10.80
C ASP A 85 9.34 19.50 -9.89
N THR A 86 10.49 19.77 -10.51
CA THR A 86 11.79 19.96 -9.84
C THR A 86 12.21 21.43 -9.79
N SER A 87 11.59 22.25 -10.63
CA SER A 87 11.68 23.70 -10.60
C SER A 87 10.43 24.19 -9.91
N HIS A 88 10.56 25.16 -9.02
CA HIS A 88 9.46 25.75 -8.27
C HIS A 88 9.57 27.27 -8.32
N ASP A 89 8.45 27.96 -8.16
CA ASP A 89 8.38 29.40 -7.88
C ASP A 89 7.89 29.70 -6.45
N CYS A 90 7.71 28.64 -5.66
CA CYS A 90 7.25 28.72 -4.28
C CYS A 90 8.25 29.38 -3.32
N ALA A 91 7.72 30.07 -2.31
CA ALA A 91 8.45 30.59 -1.16
C ALA A 91 8.44 29.60 0.02
N ALA A 92 9.31 29.79 1.02
CA ALA A 92 9.32 28.93 2.22
C ALA A 92 7.99 28.93 3.00
N SER A 93 7.14 29.95 2.80
CA SER A 93 5.77 30.02 3.32
C SER A 93 4.79 29.07 2.64
N GLU A 94 5.18 28.42 1.55
CA GLU A 94 4.38 27.49 0.76
C GLU A 94 4.82 26.04 1.03
N ALA A 95 5.41 25.79 2.20
CA ALA A 95 5.77 24.44 2.59
C ALA A 95 4.50 23.61 2.91
N ALA A 96 4.36 22.49 2.21
CA ALA A 96 3.33 21.49 2.41
C ALA A 96 3.46 20.77 3.76
N SER A 97 2.31 20.41 4.31
CA SER A 97 2.20 19.67 5.57
C SER A 97 1.19 18.52 5.44
N VAL A 98 1.23 17.62 6.42
CA VAL A 98 0.28 16.50 6.49
C VAL A 98 -0.25 16.32 7.90
N VAL A 99 -1.48 15.80 7.98
CA VAL A 99 -2.05 15.21 9.18
C VAL A 99 -2.51 13.80 8.81
N CYS A 100 -1.81 12.80 9.31
CA CYS A 100 -2.07 11.40 9.06
C CYS A 100 -3.17 10.85 9.97
N LYS A 101 -3.90 9.86 9.48
CA LYS A 101 -4.87 9.12 10.26
C LYS A 101 -4.15 8.33 11.34
N PRO A 102 -4.49 8.49 12.62
CA PRO A 102 -3.86 7.70 13.67
C PRO A 102 -4.25 6.23 13.54
N ASN A 103 -3.31 5.34 13.84
CA ASN A 103 -3.56 3.91 14.04
C ASN A 103 -4.55 3.78 15.19
N GLN A 104 -5.75 3.25 14.93
CA GLN A 104 -6.84 3.21 15.90
C GLN A 104 -6.49 2.25 17.05
N GLY A 105 -6.71 2.70 18.28
CA GLY A 105 -6.91 1.88 19.46
C GLY A 105 -7.94 2.63 20.31
N ILE A 106 -9.19 2.18 20.33
CA ILE A 106 -10.27 2.91 21.00
C ILE A 106 -10.36 2.40 22.43
N PHE A 107 -9.96 3.19 23.43
CA PHE A 107 -10.55 3.09 24.77
C PHE A 107 -10.65 4.44 25.50
N GLY A 108 -11.87 4.68 26.01
CA GLY A 108 -12.26 5.43 27.20
C GLY A 108 -11.41 6.63 27.67
N SER A 109 -11.89 7.83 27.36
CA SER A 109 -11.89 9.00 28.27
C SER A 109 -10.65 9.31 29.13
N MET A 110 -9.45 9.13 28.59
CA MET A 110 -8.25 9.96 28.83
C MET A 110 -7.20 9.49 27.81
N ILE A 111 -7.15 10.14 26.64
CA ILE A 111 -6.38 9.65 25.50
C ILE A 111 -4.87 9.84 25.77
N LEU A 112 -4.21 8.82 26.31
CA LEU A 112 -2.79 8.59 26.01
C LEU A 112 -2.76 8.01 24.60
N GLN A 113 -2.72 8.87 23.59
CA GLN A 113 -2.70 8.41 22.20
C GLN A 113 -1.32 7.84 21.92
N LEU A 114 -1.23 6.52 21.89
CA LEU A 114 -0.02 5.79 21.53
C LEU A 114 0.00 5.63 20.02
N TYR A 115 1.10 6.04 19.40
CA TYR A 115 1.31 5.90 17.95
C TYR A 115 2.31 4.78 17.71
N TYR A 116 2.07 3.99 16.68
CA TYR A 116 2.95 2.88 16.30
C TYR A 116 3.41 3.09 14.86
N ARG A 117 4.65 2.71 14.54
CA ARG A 117 5.20 2.77 13.18
C ARG A 117 6.21 1.65 12.93
N LEU A 118 6.47 1.36 11.66
CA LEU A 118 7.58 0.50 11.22
C LEU A 118 8.80 1.33 10.81
N ARG A 119 9.98 0.90 11.23
CA ARG A 119 11.29 1.48 10.88
C ARG A 119 12.32 0.37 10.64
N GLY A 120 13.54 0.74 10.25
CA GLY A 120 14.63 -0.21 10.02
C GLY A 120 15.01 -0.34 8.55
N ASN A 121 15.90 -1.28 8.25
CA ASN A 121 16.56 -1.39 6.95
C ASN A 121 15.77 -2.22 5.92
N SER A 122 14.47 -2.44 6.13
CA SER A 122 13.62 -3.10 5.16
C SER A 122 13.34 -2.16 3.97
N LEU A 123 13.50 -2.68 2.75
CA LEU A 123 13.04 -2.01 1.53
C LEU A 123 11.52 -2.16 1.33
N ALA A 124 10.90 -3.12 2.02
CA ALA A 124 9.48 -3.42 1.91
C ALA A 124 8.68 -2.59 2.93
N SER A 125 7.61 -1.92 2.48
CA SER A 125 6.76 -1.07 3.32
C SER A 125 5.97 -1.84 4.39
N ASN A 126 5.89 -3.17 4.25
CA ASN A 126 5.16 -4.07 5.13
C ASN A 126 6.02 -4.76 6.19
N ALA A 127 7.30 -4.43 6.28
CA ALA A 127 8.20 -5.08 7.21
C ALA A 127 9.14 -4.08 7.88
N GLY A 128 9.40 -4.26 9.16
CA GLY A 128 10.33 -3.42 9.92
C GLY A 128 10.24 -3.62 11.42
N ARG A 129 11.19 -3.02 12.14
CA ARG A 129 11.16 -2.84 13.60
C ARG A 129 9.95 -2.00 13.98
N ILE A 130 9.20 -2.45 14.98
CA ILE A 130 8.05 -1.70 15.49
C ILE A 130 8.52 -0.70 16.56
N GLU A 131 8.05 0.54 16.45
CA GLU A 131 8.32 1.58 17.44
C GLU A 131 7.00 2.14 17.96
N VAL A 132 6.97 2.49 19.25
CA VAL A 132 5.83 3.10 19.94
C VAL A 132 6.17 4.51 20.42
N PHE A 133 5.27 5.46 20.20
CA PHE A 133 5.40 6.83 20.69
C PHE A 133 4.63 7.01 21.99
N ARG A 134 5.33 7.40 23.05
CA ARG A 134 4.76 7.69 24.36
C ARG A 134 5.52 8.81 25.04
N ASP A 135 4.80 9.74 25.67
CA ASP A 135 5.36 10.87 26.43
C ASP A 135 6.35 11.72 25.62
N GLY A 136 6.03 12.03 24.36
CA GLY A 136 6.85 12.91 23.53
C GLY A 136 8.05 12.24 22.85
N ARG A 137 8.23 10.93 23.00
CA ARG A 137 9.36 10.19 22.41
C ARG A 137 8.97 8.86 21.81
N TRP A 138 9.65 8.49 20.73
CA TRP A 138 9.63 7.14 20.18
C TRP A 138 10.51 6.20 21.02
N GLY A 139 10.11 4.94 21.12
CA GLY A 139 10.94 3.89 21.69
C GLY A 139 10.53 2.50 21.22
N LEU A 140 11.26 1.51 21.72
CA LEU A 140 11.29 0.15 21.19
C LEU A 140 10.32 -0.78 21.95
N VAL A 141 9.99 -1.92 21.34
CA VAL A 141 9.18 -2.99 21.95
C VAL A 141 10.09 -4.21 22.12
N CYS A 142 10.08 -4.85 23.29
CA CYS A 142 10.92 -6.00 23.62
C CYS A 142 10.40 -7.32 23.01
N ASP A 143 11.31 -8.28 22.80
CA ASP A 143 11.02 -9.64 22.33
C ASP A 143 10.68 -10.64 23.43
N ASP A 144 10.79 -10.26 24.71
CA ASP A 144 10.25 -11.03 25.83
C ASP A 144 8.74 -11.26 25.62
N GLU A 145 8.34 -12.55 25.57
CA GLU A 145 6.99 -13.08 25.28
C GLU A 145 6.38 -12.70 23.91
N TRP A 146 7.11 -11.97 23.05
CA TRP A 146 6.59 -11.54 21.75
C TRP A 146 6.45 -12.70 20.77
N ASP A 147 5.22 -12.94 20.30
CA ASP A 147 4.88 -14.03 19.39
C ASP A 147 4.17 -13.59 18.09
N ILE A 148 3.72 -14.58 17.31
CA ILE A 148 3.03 -14.34 16.04
C ILE A 148 1.66 -13.68 16.21
N GLN A 149 1.00 -13.86 17.35
CA GLN A 149 -0.29 -13.24 17.67
C GLN A 149 -0.08 -11.75 17.92
N ASP A 150 0.96 -11.36 18.67
CA ASP A 150 1.33 -9.95 18.88
C ASP A 150 1.69 -9.27 17.57
N ALA A 151 2.55 -9.91 16.78
CA ALA A 151 2.92 -9.43 15.46
C ALA A 151 1.69 -9.26 14.55
N SER A 152 0.71 -10.15 14.66
CA SER A 152 -0.52 -10.08 13.88
C SER A 152 -1.43 -8.93 14.31
N VAL A 153 -1.56 -8.67 15.62
CA VAL A 153 -2.28 -7.49 16.14
C VAL A 153 -1.58 -6.21 15.70
N ALA A 154 -0.24 -6.17 15.78
CA ALA A 154 0.55 -5.05 15.29
C ALA A 154 0.29 -4.75 13.80
N CYS A 155 0.32 -5.77 12.94
CA CYS A 155 0.04 -5.62 11.52
C CYS A 155 -1.37 -5.09 11.24
N LYS A 156 -2.38 -5.64 11.93
CA LYS A 156 -3.77 -5.14 11.84
C LYS A 156 -3.86 -3.68 12.29
N GLN A 157 -3.23 -3.33 13.40
CA GLN A 157 -3.21 -1.98 13.96
C GLN A 157 -2.56 -0.96 13.00
N LEU A 158 -1.52 -1.39 12.27
CA LEU A 158 -0.82 -0.59 11.25
C LEU A 158 -1.60 -0.50 9.92
N GLY A 159 -2.76 -1.16 9.82
CA GLY A 159 -3.64 -1.09 8.64
C GLY A 159 -3.41 -2.20 7.60
N PHE A 160 -2.56 -3.18 7.87
CA PHE A 160 -2.43 -4.35 7.00
C PHE A 160 -3.67 -5.25 7.13
N LYS A 161 -4.23 -5.67 6.00
CA LYS A 161 -5.43 -6.53 5.95
C LYS A 161 -5.20 -7.92 6.56
N HIS A 162 -3.95 -8.40 6.50
CA HIS A 162 -3.59 -9.75 6.91
C HIS A 162 -2.68 -9.76 8.14
N ALA A 163 -2.70 -10.90 8.82
CA ALA A 163 -1.83 -11.22 9.95
C ALA A 163 -0.35 -11.18 9.59
N ALA A 164 0.53 -11.27 10.59
CA ALA A 164 1.95 -11.35 10.36
C ALA A 164 2.32 -12.62 9.58
N LYS A 165 3.33 -12.49 8.72
CA LYS A 165 3.96 -13.61 8.01
C LYS A 165 4.91 -14.35 8.94
N ARG A 166 5.62 -13.60 9.78
CA ARG A 166 6.49 -14.09 10.85
C ARG A 166 6.57 -13.03 11.96
N ASP A 167 6.69 -13.49 13.18
CA ASP A 167 7.32 -12.77 14.28
C ASP A 167 8.81 -12.63 13.95
N THR A 168 9.41 -11.48 14.28
CA THR A 168 10.84 -11.25 14.02
C THR A 168 11.50 -10.66 15.26
N SER A 169 12.66 -11.19 15.61
CA SER A 169 13.57 -10.61 16.58
C SER A 169 14.57 -9.66 15.91
N ASP A 170 15.33 -8.93 16.74
CA ASP A 170 16.23 -7.81 16.42
C ASP A 170 17.13 -7.97 15.19
N VAL A 171 17.44 -9.21 14.84
CA VAL A 171 18.38 -9.61 13.79
C VAL A 171 17.93 -9.18 12.39
N ASP A 172 16.64 -8.96 12.16
CA ASP A 172 16.09 -8.72 10.82
C ASP A 172 16.04 -7.24 10.39
N TYR A 173 15.80 -6.29 11.32
CA TYR A 173 15.53 -4.89 10.96
C TYR A 173 16.39 -3.85 11.69
N GLY A 174 17.35 -4.33 12.49
CA GLY A 174 18.36 -3.56 13.22
C GLY A 174 17.84 -3.00 14.55
N SER A 175 18.74 -2.86 15.53
CA SER A 175 18.44 -2.56 16.94
C SER A 175 17.83 -1.19 17.24
N GLY A 176 17.75 -0.32 16.24
CA GLY A 176 17.28 1.04 16.42
C GLY A 176 18.18 1.86 17.36
N SER A 177 17.81 3.12 17.57
CA SER A 177 18.45 4.00 18.55
C SER A 177 17.37 4.48 19.51
N GLY A 178 17.31 3.92 20.72
CA GLY A 178 16.27 4.25 21.68
C GLY A 178 16.21 3.30 22.87
N ASN A 179 15.41 3.66 23.86
CA ASN A 179 15.10 2.78 24.98
C ASN A 179 13.87 1.93 24.63
N ILE A 180 13.84 0.71 25.13
CA ILE A 180 12.64 -0.11 25.18
C ILE A 180 11.62 0.62 26.07
N LEU A 181 10.37 0.65 25.62
CA LEU A 181 9.24 1.27 26.34
C LEU A 181 8.18 0.25 26.72
N LEU A 182 8.04 -0.82 25.93
CA LEU A 182 7.02 -1.85 26.04
C LEU A 182 7.70 -3.23 26.04
N SER A 183 7.22 -4.14 26.86
CA SER A 183 7.73 -5.52 27.03
C SER A 183 6.59 -6.45 27.43
N ASP A 184 6.83 -7.75 27.28
CA ASP A 184 5.98 -8.84 27.74
C ASP A 184 4.58 -8.72 27.17
N VAL A 185 4.49 -8.42 25.87
CA VAL A 185 3.20 -8.24 25.19
C VAL A 185 2.62 -9.63 24.94
N GLU A 186 1.39 -9.85 25.39
CA GLU A 186 0.68 -11.12 25.22
C GLU A 186 -0.72 -10.86 24.67
N CYS A 187 -0.85 -10.97 23.34
CA CYS A 187 -2.10 -10.84 22.61
C CYS A 187 -2.74 -12.21 22.33
N PHE A 188 -4.07 -12.28 22.35
CA PHE A 188 -4.82 -13.44 21.86
C PHE A 188 -4.90 -13.48 20.32
N GLY A 189 -4.66 -12.36 19.64
CA GLY A 189 -4.66 -12.19 18.19
C GLY A 189 -5.95 -11.60 17.62
N ASN A 190 -6.96 -11.35 18.46
CA ASN A 190 -8.26 -10.78 18.08
C ASN A 190 -8.41 -9.31 18.47
N GLU A 191 -7.44 -8.76 19.20
CA GLU A 191 -7.33 -7.37 19.59
C GLU A 191 -7.21 -6.47 18.36
N THR A 192 -7.65 -5.22 18.50
CA THR A 192 -7.51 -4.22 17.44
C THR A 192 -6.22 -3.41 17.56
N SER A 193 -5.56 -3.48 18.72
CA SER A 193 -4.34 -2.75 19.03
C SER A 193 -3.53 -3.45 20.12
N LEU A 194 -2.20 -3.36 20.05
CA LEU A 194 -1.27 -3.82 21.09
C LEU A 194 -1.54 -3.18 22.48
N ASN A 195 -2.29 -2.07 22.51
CA ASN A 195 -2.69 -1.44 23.76
C ASN A 195 -3.71 -2.28 24.55
N GLU A 196 -4.48 -3.13 23.87
CA GLU A 196 -5.51 -3.99 24.47
C GLU A 196 -4.93 -5.29 25.04
N CYS A 197 -3.76 -5.71 24.55
CA CYS A 197 -3.08 -6.91 24.99
C CYS A 197 -2.55 -6.76 26.42
N GLU A 198 -2.40 -7.89 27.12
CA GLU A 198 -1.68 -7.95 28.39
C GLU A 198 -0.22 -7.54 28.14
N LYS A 199 0.36 -6.77 29.08
CA LYS A 199 1.71 -6.24 28.96
C LYS A 199 2.27 -5.77 30.28
N SER A 200 3.59 -5.80 30.39
CA SER A 200 4.30 -5.20 31.51
C SER A 200 4.10 -3.68 31.59
N PRO A 201 4.20 -3.07 32.79
CA PRO A 201 4.15 -1.62 32.93
C PRO A 201 5.22 -0.93 32.08
N TRP A 202 4.89 0.24 31.55
CA TRP A 202 5.77 0.98 30.64
C TRP A 202 7.16 1.24 31.25
N ARG A 203 8.21 0.91 30.48
CA ARG A 203 9.62 1.05 30.87
C ARG A 203 10.04 0.16 32.05
N GLN A 204 9.24 -0.83 32.40
CA GLN A 204 9.58 -1.84 33.41
C GLN A 204 9.91 -3.15 32.69
N HIS A 205 11.18 -3.34 32.34
CA HIS A 205 11.68 -4.50 31.61
C HIS A 205 13.17 -4.74 31.95
N SER A 206 13.67 -5.93 31.68
CA SER A 206 15.11 -6.26 31.71
C SER A 206 15.81 -6.04 30.38
N CYS A 207 15.04 -5.79 29.31
CA CYS A 207 15.52 -5.79 27.95
C CYS A 207 16.53 -4.68 27.62
N GLN A 208 17.44 -4.99 26.70
CA GLN A 208 18.38 -4.10 26.05
C GLN A 208 17.85 -3.68 24.67
N SER A 209 18.53 -2.73 24.02
CA SER A 209 18.09 -2.27 22.69
C SER A 209 18.18 -3.34 21.60
N PHE A 210 19.00 -4.38 21.78
CA PHE A 210 19.12 -5.50 20.84
C PHE A 210 18.03 -6.57 21.02
N GLU A 211 17.12 -6.36 21.96
CA GLU A 211 15.94 -7.23 22.17
C GLU A 211 14.71 -6.56 21.53
N ALA A 212 14.91 -5.67 20.56
CA ALA A 212 13.81 -4.96 19.91
C ALA A 212 13.15 -5.84 18.83
N VAL A 213 11.82 -5.90 18.84
CA VAL A 213 11.06 -6.70 17.87
C VAL A 213 10.78 -5.95 16.58
N GLY A 214 10.62 -6.73 15.51
CA GLY A 214 9.99 -6.26 14.30
C GLY A 214 8.81 -7.13 13.90
N VAL A 215 8.18 -6.74 12.79
CA VAL A 215 7.12 -7.50 12.15
C VAL A 215 7.33 -7.57 10.64
N ASP A 216 6.92 -8.66 10.03
CA ASP A 216 6.75 -8.79 8.57
C ASP A 216 5.27 -9.06 8.31
N CYS A 217 4.53 -8.03 7.93
CA CYS A 217 3.10 -8.11 7.70
C CYS A 217 2.81 -8.77 6.36
N ARG A 218 1.84 -9.68 6.29
CA ARG A 218 1.41 -10.21 5.00
C ARG A 218 0.77 -9.09 4.20
N VAL A 219 1.35 -8.81 3.05
CA VAL A 219 0.68 -8.06 1.98
C VAL A 219 0.16 -9.05 0.96
N GLU A 220 -1.09 -8.90 0.55
CA GLU A 220 -1.49 -9.44 -0.74
C GLU A 220 -0.55 -8.82 -1.77
N LYS A 221 0.24 -9.65 -2.45
CA LYS A 221 0.96 -9.18 -3.63
C LYS A 221 -0.12 -8.74 -4.60
N GLU A 222 -0.14 -7.47 -5.00
CA GLU A 222 -1.11 -7.01 -5.98
C GLU A 222 -0.97 -7.85 -7.26
N THR A 223 -1.93 -8.74 -7.46
CA THR A 223 -2.13 -9.45 -8.72
C THR A 223 -2.89 -8.50 -9.62
N ILE A 224 -2.18 -7.87 -10.55
CA ILE A 224 -2.77 -6.98 -11.55
C ILE A 224 -3.18 -7.85 -12.73
N VAL A 225 -4.42 -7.66 -13.19
CA VAL A 225 -4.98 -8.34 -14.35
C VAL A 225 -5.16 -7.34 -15.48
N GLU A 226 -4.68 -7.68 -16.68
CA GLU A 226 -4.91 -6.92 -17.90
C GLU A 226 -5.53 -7.82 -18.99
N LEU A 227 -6.38 -7.24 -19.84
CA LEU A 227 -6.91 -7.91 -21.03
C LEU A 227 -6.16 -7.40 -22.27
N VAL A 228 -5.55 -8.32 -23.01
CA VAL A 228 -4.68 -8.00 -24.15
C VAL A 228 -5.27 -8.54 -25.44
N ASN A 229 -5.08 -7.82 -26.55
CA ASN A 229 -5.51 -8.19 -27.90
C ASN A 229 -7.02 -8.41 -28.11
N GLY A 230 -7.86 -7.87 -27.23
CA GLY A 230 -9.29 -7.72 -27.48
C GLY A 230 -9.61 -6.58 -28.46
N THR A 231 -10.75 -6.66 -29.15
CA THR A 231 -11.23 -5.55 -29.99
C THR A 231 -12.03 -4.53 -29.20
N LYS A 232 -12.44 -4.88 -27.98
CA LYS A 232 -13.17 -4.05 -27.03
C LYS A 232 -12.47 -4.05 -25.66
N PRO A 233 -12.74 -3.05 -24.80
CA PRO A 233 -12.14 -2.98 -23.47
C PRO A 233 -12.53 -4.13 -22.51
N ASN A 234 -13.61 -4.84 -22.83
CA ASN A 234 -14.20 -5.89 -21.98
C ASN A 234 -13.85 -7.31 -22.45
N GLU A 235 -12.87 -7.47 -23.33
CA GLU A 235 -12.47 -8.77 -23.84
C GLU A 235 -10.95 -8.82 -24.09
N GLY A 236 -10.36 -10.01 -24.07
CA GLY A 236 -8.94 -10.21 -24.37
C GLY A 236 -8.35 -11.46 -23.72
N ARG A 237 -7.10 -11.75 -24.05
CA ARG A 237 -6.25 -12.71 -23.34
C ARG A 237 -6.00 -12.20 -21.93
N VAL A 238 -6.06 -13.07 -20.93
CA VAL A 238 -5.80 -12.71 -19.53
C VAL A 238 -4.29 -12.70 -19.31
N GLU A 239 -3.75 -11.55 -18.92
CA GLU A 239 -2.36 -11.43 -18.49
C GLU A 239 -2.29 -10.99 -17.02
N ILE A 240 -1.42 -11.67 -16.27
CA ILE A 240 -1.17 -11.43 -14.85
C ILE A 240 0.20 -10.76 -14.69
N ILE A 241 0.25 -9.65 -13.96
CA ILE A 241 1.49 -8.98 -13.60
C ILE A 241 1.74 -9.17 -12.11
N ARG A 242 2.86 -9.84 -11.76
CA ARG A 242 3.25 -10.11 -10.38
C ARG A 242 4.75 -9.87 -10.18
N ASN A 243 5.11 -9.09 -9.17
CA ASN A 243 6.48 -8.63 -8.93
C ASN A 243 7.13 -7.95 -10.17
N GLY A 244 6.33 -7.21 -10.95
CA GLY A 244 6.77 -6.55 -12.18
C GLY A 244 6.99 -7.49 -13.38
N ILE A 245 6.73 -8.79 -13.23
CA ILE A 245 6.85 -9.78 -14.30
C ILE A 245 5.45 -10.10 -14.83
N ARG A 246 5.28 -9.90 -16.13
CA ARG A 246 4.07 -10.23 -16.89
C ARG A 246 4.10 -11.70 -17.32
N GLY A 247 2.95 -12.35 -17.26
CA GLY A 247 2.74 -13.71 -17.75
C GLY A 247 1.27 -13.99 -18.06
N THR A 248 1.00 -15.18 -18.59
CA THR A 248 -0.34 -15.59 -19.04
C THR A 248 -0.98 -16.61 -18.09
N VAL A 249 -2.20 -17.06 -18.42
CA VAL A 249 -2.95 -18.09 -17.70
C VAL A 249 -3.23 -19.23 -18.67
N CYS A 250 -3.01 -20.48 -18.26
CA CYS A 250 -3.37 -21.65 -19.05
C CYS A 250 -4.89 -21.87 -19.07
N ASP A 251 -5.40 -22.39 -20.17
CA ASP A 251 -6.83 -22.64 -20.40
C ASP A 251 -7.32 -24.02 -19.91
N ASP A 252 -6.45 -24.81 -19.28
CA ASP A 252 -6.80 -26.04 -18.59
C ASP A 252 -7.73 -25.76 -17.41
N ASP A 253 -8.89 -26.43 -17.44
CA ASP A 253 -10.06 -26.21 -16.57
C ASP A 253 -10.65 -24.77 -16.57
N TRP A 254 -10.13 -23.86 -17.41
CA TRP A 254 -10.57 -22.47 -17.50
C TRP A 254 -12.02 -22.35 -17.96
N ASN A 255 -12.88 -21.85 -17.08
CA ASN A 255 -14.34 -21.84 -17.24
C ASN A 255 -14.96 -20.46 -16.93
N ASN A 256 -16.30 -20.39 -16.99
CA ASN A 256 -17.01 -19.10 -16.85
C ASN A 256 -17.00 -18.58 -15.42
N GLU A 257 -16.84 -19.45 -14.42
CA GLU A 257 -16.67 -19.08 -13.03
C GLU A 257 -15.31 -18.36 -12.86
N ASP A 258 -14.24 -18.88 -13.46
CA ASP A 258 -12.92 -18.20 -13.48
C ASP A 258 -12.98 -16.87 -14.23
N ALA A 259 -13.60 -16.88 -15.41
CA ALA A 259 -13.78 -15.68 -16.22
C ALA A 259 -14.61 -14.61 -15.48
N SER A 260 -15.57 -15.03 -14.65
CA SER A 260 -16.40 -14.11 -13.86
C SER A 260 -15.59 -13.40 -12.79
N VAL A 261 -14.66 -14.07 -12.12
CA VAL A 261 -13.74 -13.44 -11.16
C VAL A 261 -12.88 -12.37 -11.85
N ILE A 262 -12.31 -12.70 -13.02
CA ILE A 262 -11.55 -11.71 -13.82
C ILE A 262 -12.41 -10.51 -14.22
N CYS A 263 -13.60 -10.76 -14.74
CA CYS A 263 -14.49 -9.69 -15.19
C CYS A 263 -15.00 -8.81 -14.05
N ASN A 264 -15.34 -9.41 -12.90
CA ASN A 264 -15.75 -8.67 -11.71
C ASN A 264 -14.62 -7.75 -11.22
N ARG A 265 -13.38 -8.26 -11.19
CA ARG A 265 -12.18 -7.47 -10.83
C ARG A 265 -11.96 -6.27 -11.75
N LEU A 266 -12.29 -6.41 -13.03
CA LEU A 266 -12.18 -5.37 -14.06
C LEU A 266 -13.40 -4.43 -14.13
N GLY A 267 -14.37 -4.56 -13.23
CA GLY A 267 -15.56 -3.70 -13.16
C GLY A 267 -16.72 -4.13 -14.06
N PHE A 268 -16.75 -5.39 -14.50
CA PHE A 268 -17.85 -5.99 -15.26
C PHE A 268 -18.62 -7.01 -14.40
N PRO A 269 -19.54 -6.54 -13.52
CA PRO A 269 -20.13 -7.36 -12.44
C PRO A 269 -21.15 -8.42 -12.90
N ARG A 270 -21.42 -8.52 -14.21
CA ARG A 270 -22.35 -9.52 -14.76
C ARG A 270 -21.65 -10.84 -15.09
N GLY A 271 -20.37 -10.96 -14.76
CA GLY A 271 -19.54 -12.11 -15.06
C GLY A 271 -18.96 -12.08 -16.48
N GLY A 272 -18.33 -13.19 -16.86
CA GLY A 272 -17.62 -13.33 -18.12
C GLY A 272 -17.75 -14.70 -18.74
N LYS A 273 -17.48 -14.77 -20.03
CA LYS A 273 -17.33 -16.03 -20.75
C LYS A 273 -15.84 -16.36 -20.88
N ALA A 274 -15.45 -17.57 -20.50
CA ALA A 274 -14.12 -18.09 -20.78
C ALA A 274 -13.93 -18.35 -22.28
N VAL A 275 -12.75 -17.98 -22.78
CA VAL A 275 -12.26 -18.41 -24.08
C VAL A 275 -10.86 -19.01 -23.94
N ASN A 276 -10.58 -19.95 -24.83
CA ASN A 276 -9.53 -20.94 -24.69
C ASN A 276 -8.71 -20.96 -26.00
N LYS A 277 -7.60 -21.68 -26.00
CA LYS A 277 -6.75 -21.96 -27.17
C LYS A 277 -6.22 -20.69 -27.83
N ALA A 278 -5.68 -19.79 -27.01
CA ALA A 278 -5.12 -18.53 -27.46
C ALA A 278 -6.09 -17.74 -28.38
N HIS A 279 -7.38 -17.67 -28.00
CA HIS A 279 -8.44 -17.05 -28.80
C HIS A 279 -8.10 -15.62 -29.27
N PHE A 280 -7.42 -14.85 -28.41
CA PHE A 280 -6.94 -13.49 -28.69
C PHE A 280 -5.45 -13.46 -29.11
N GLY A 281 -4.96 -14.57 -29.64
CA GLY A 281 -3.56 -14.80 -29.95
C GLY A 281 -2.75 -15.28 -28.75
N GLU A 282 -1.60 -15.88 -29.06
CA GLU A 282 -0.63 -16.36 -28.09
C GLU A 282 0.01 -15.16 -27.36
N GLY A 283 0.30 -15.35 -26.08
CA GLY A 283 1.14 -14.48 -25.29
C GLY A 283 2.61 -14.88 -25.38
N SER A 284 3.38 -14.49 -24.37
CA SER A 284 4.81 -14.78 -24.31
C SER A 284 5.32 -14.72 -22.88
N GLY A 285 6.38 -15.47 -22.58
CA GLY A 285 7.08 -15.41 -21.31
C GLY A 285 6.63 -16.52 -20.37
N ILE A 286 6.38 -16.17 -19.11
CA ILE A 286 5.96 -17.13 -18.09
C ILE A 286 4.45 -17.37 -18.17
N ILE A 287 4.00 -18.61 -17.99
CA ILE A 287 2.60 -18.92 -17.68
C ILE A 287 2.48 -18.97 -16.17
N TRP A 288 1.70 -18.05 -15.61
CA TRP A 288 1.61 -17.86 -14.17
C TRP A 288 0.70 -18.89 -13.50
N LEU A 289 -0.40 -19.22 -14.17
CA LEU A 289 -1.50 -19.95 -13.57
C LEU A 289 -1.91 -21.10 -14.46
N ASP A 290 -2.28 -22.19 -13.81
CA ASP A 290 -2.84 -23.39 -14.42
C ASP A 290 -3.86 -24.02 -13.45
N ASN A 291 -4.83 -24.74 -14.01
CA ASN A 291 -5.94 -25.41 -13.33
C ASN A 291 -6.63 -24.47 -12.32
N VAL A 292 -7.02 -23.29 -12.80
CA VAL A 292 -7.75 -22.30 -11.99
C VAL A 292 -9.14 -22.85 -11.67
N ALA A 293 -9.56 -22.75 -10.41
CA ALA A 293 -10.79 -23.38 -9.93
C ALA A 293 -11.60 -22.43 -9.04
N CYS A 294 -12.04 -21.31 -9.63
CA CYS A 294 -12.91 -20.34 -8.97
C CYS A 294 -14.35 -20.90 -8.81
N SER A 295 -15.06 -20.38 -7.82
CA SER A 295 -16.51 -20.55 -7.67
C SER A 295 -17.32 -19.41 -8.31
N GLY A 296 -16.64 -18.35 -8.76
CA GLY A 296 -17.21 -17.22 -9.50
C GLY A 296 -17.58 -16.01 -8.65
N VAL A 297 -17.33 -16.07 -7.34
CA VAL A 297 -17.68 -15.03 -6.36
C VAL A 297 -16.47 -14.46 -5.63
N GLU A 298 -15.28 -14.95 -5.94
CA GLU A 298 -14.02 -14.48 -5.39
C GLU A 298 -13.72 -13.02 -5.80
N ASP A 299 -13.10 -12.26 -4.89
CA ASP A 299 -12.68 -10.87 -5.14
C ASP A 299 -11.37 -10.77 -5.94
N SER A 300 -10.58 -11.86 -5.95
CA SER A 300 -9.32 -12.00 -6.68
C SER A 300 -9.13 -13.41 -7.22
N ILE A 301 -8.41 -13.54 -8.33
CA ILE A 301 -7.98 -14.85 -8.85
C ILE A 301 -7.03 -15.58 -7.88
N ASP A 302 -6.39 -14.86 -6.96
CA ASP A 302 -5.59 -15.46 -5.88
C ASP A 302 -6.42 -16.35 -4.95
N ASP A 303 -7.71 -16.06 -4.78
CA ASP A 303 -8.61 -16.76 -3.86
C ASP A 303 -9.15 -18.06 -4.47
N CYS A 304 -8.97 -18.27 -5.77
CA CYS A 304 -9.43 -19.43 -6.52
C CYS A 304 -8.52 -20.67 -6.36
N ARG A 305 -7.55 -20.62 -5.43
CA ARG A 305 -6.58 -21.70 -5.15
C ARG A 305 -5.78 -22.19 -6.38
N PRO A 306 -5.22 -21.31 -7.23
CA PRO A 306 -4.57 -21.77 -8.44
C PRO A 306 -3.16 -22.32 -8.19
N TYR A 307 -2.61 -23.10 -9.13
CA TYR A 307 -1.21 -23.51 -9.10
C TYR A 307 -0.33 -22.43 -9.75
N TRP A 308 0.50 -21.78 -8.93
CA TRP A 308 1.37 -20.70 -9.40
C TRP A 308 2.68 -21.24 -9.98
N GLY A 309 2.96 -20.90 -11.24
CA GLY A 309 4.24 -21.18 -11.93
C GLY A 309 4.53 -22.67 -12.14
N ILE A 310 3.53 -23.52 -11.94
CA ILE A 310 3.59 -24.96 -12.21
C ILE A 310 2.49 -25.22 -13.22
N HIS A 311 2.88 -25.59 -14.44
CA HIS A 311 2.01 -25.88 -15.57
C HIS A 311 2.74 -26.81 -16.55
N ASP A 312 2.02 -27.50 -17.41
CA ASP A 312 2.55 -28.23 -18.56
C ASP A 312 2.08 -27.65 -19.91
N CYS A 313 1.44 -26.47 -19.87
CA CYS A 313 0.91 -25.78 -21.04
C CYS A 313 1.95 -25.04 -21.88
N ASP A 314 1.63 -24.86 -23.16
CA ASP A 314 2.30 -23.94 -24.10
C ASP A 314 1.42 -22.69 -24.37
N HIS A 315 1.95 -21.64 -25.01
CA HIS A 315 1.18 -20.39 -25.22
C HIS A 315 0.01 -20.51 -26.21
N ASN A 316 -0.10 -21.61 -26.95
CA ASN A 316 -1.31 -21.94 -27.72
C ASN A 316 -2.50 -22.29 -26.82
N GLU A 317 -2.29 -22.45 -25.52
CA GLU A 317 -3.28 -22.73 -24.47
C GLU A 317 -3.53 -21.49 -23.60
N ASP A 318 -3.10 -20.30 -24.02
CA ASP A 318 -3.37 -19.10 -23.24
C ASP A 318 -4.89 -18.78 -23.16
N ALA A 319 -5.36 -18.59 -21.94
CA ALA A 319 -6.74 -18.29 -21.60
C ALA A 319 -7.11 -16.82 -21.86
N GLY A 320 -8.37 -16.60 -22.19
CA GLY A 320 -8.97 -15.27 -22.36
C GLY A 320 -10.37 -15.19 -21.77
N VAL A 321 -10.91 -13.98 -21.76
CA VAL A 321 -12.29 -13.72 -21.33
C VAL A 321 -13.01 -12.76 -22.27
N ILE A 322 -14.33 -12.89 -22.29
CA ILE A 322 -15.25 -11.89 -22.84
C ILE A 322 -16.24 -11.52 -21.73
N CYS A 323 -16.08 -10.34 -21.14
CA CYS A 323 -16.91 -9.86 -20.05
C CYS A 323 -18.28 -9.39 -20.53
N LEU A 324 -19.33 -9.67 -19.77
CA LEU A 324 -20.68 -9.28 -20.14
C LEU A 324 -20.92 -7.80 -19.82
N GLU A 325 -21.24 -7.01 -20.86
CA GLU A 325 -21.61 -5.62 -20.68
C GLU A 325 -22.92 -5.51 -19.86
N GLY A 326 -22.86 -4.72 -18.79
CA GLY A 326 -24.04 -4.26 -18.11
C GLY A 326 -24.56 -3.00 -18.78
N SER A 327 -25.81 -3.02 -19.26
CA SER A 327 -26.60 -1.79 -19.27
C SER A 327 -26.80 -1.38 -17.81
N LEU A 328 -25.95 -0.50 -17.28
CA LEU A 328 -26.27 0.21 -16.04
C LEU A 328 -27.63 0.90 -16.28
N PRO A 329 -28.66 0.65 -15.46
CA PRO A 329 -29.85 1.48 -15.52
C PRO A 329 -29.47 2.89 -15.07
N GLY A 330 -29.23 3.78 -16.03
CA GLY A 330 -29.24 5.22 -15.85
C GLY A 330 -28.02 5.84 -15.16
N ILE A 331 -26.85 5.83 -15.81
CA ILE A 331 -25.98 7.02 -15.76
C ILE A 331 -26.01 7.64 -17.15
N HIS A 332 -26.77 8.72 -17.26
CA HIS A 332 -26.66 9.64 -18.39
C HIS A 332 -25.23 10.18 -18.40
N VAL A 333 -24.37 9.61 -19.25
CA VAL A 333 -23.15 10.32 -19.69
C VAL A 333 -23.64 11.43 -20.61
N GLN A 334 -24.07 12.56 -20.03
CA GLN A 334 -24.08 13.80 -20.78
C GLN A 334 -22.63 14.28 -20.86
N ASN A 335 -22.18 14.39 -22.11
CA ASN A 335 -20.99 15.11 -22.56
C ASN A 335 -19.64 14.44 -22.30
N CYS A 336 -19.16 13.71 -23.32
CA CYS A 336 -17.90 14.12 -23.95
C CYS A 336 -17.95 13.79 -25.44
N GLN A 337 -18.56 14.69 -26.21
CA GLN A 337 -18.35 14.73 -27.65
C GLN A 337 -17.01 15.39 -27.94
N LEU A 338 -16.26 14.72 -28.82
CA LEU A 338 -15.28 15.26 -29.76
C LEU A 338 -13.92 15.68 -29.21
N PHE A 339 -12.92 14.79 -29.38
CA PHE A 339 -11.64 15.17 -29.99
C PHE A 339 -11.05 13.98 -30.75
N TRP A 340 -11.33 13.91 -32.05
CA TRP A 340 -10.49 13.21 -33.02
C TRP A 340 -10.45 14.01 -34.33
N ILE A 341 -9.21 14.32 -34.73
CA ILE A 341 -8.70 14.56 -36.09
C ILE A 341 -8.93 15.95 -36.69
N ALA A 342 -7.81 16.65 -36.91
CA ALA A 342 -7.58 17.32 -38.19
C ALA A 342 -6.10 17.18 -38.59
N GLN A 343 -5.82 16.28 -39.53
CA GLN A 343 -4.66 16.38 -40.41
C GLN A 343 -4.88 17.53 -41.42
N ARG A 344 -3.77 18.20 -41.72
CA ARG A 344 -3.46 19.08 -42.87
C ARG A 344 -4.43 19.02 -44.07
N LEU A 345 -4.79 20.21 -44.58
CA LEU A 345 -4.69 20.64 -45.99
C LEU A 345 -5.23 22.08 -46.11
N PHE A 346 -4.33 23.06 -46.19
CA PHE A 346 -4.29 24.18 -47.15
C PHE A 346 -2.95 24.90 -47.01
#